data_AF-A0A512NSP6-F1
#
_entry.id   AF-A0A512NSP6-F1
#
_cell.length_a   1.000
_cell.length_b   1.000
_cell.length_c   1.000
_cell.angle_alpha   90.00
_cell.angle_beta   90.00
_cell.angle_gamma   90.00
#
_symmetry.space_group_name_H-M   'P 1'
#
loop_
_entity.id
_entity.type
_entity.pdbx_description
1 polymer ?
#
loop_
_entity_poly.entity_id
_entity_poly.type
_entity_poly.pdbx_seq_one_letter_code
_entity_poly.pdbx_strand_id
1 'polypeptide(L)'
;MKSAFDCFQHAAKCEQLASTATNDASRTTLFAAAAHWRKLGNAAKVRERREESYDLAQALINLPRPRPKKHPLLDPQRSSE
;
A
#
# COMPACT_ATOMS: atom_id res chain seq x y z
N MET A 1 -14.62 -0.47 3.99
CA MET A 1 -13.84 0.59 4.67
C MET A 1 -13.58 1.71 3.68
N LYS A 2 -13.52 2.97 4.11
CA LYS A 2 -13.13 4.09 3.21
C LYS A 2 -11.65 3.96 2.83
N SER A 3 -11.29 4.26 1.59
CA SER A 3 -9.89 4.25 1.15
C SER A 3 -9.08 5.37 1.83
N ALA A 4 -7.74 5.27 1.77
CA ALA A 4 -6.89 6.37 2.21
C ALA A 4 -7.22 7.68 1.49
N PHE A 5 -7.49 7.58 0.19
CA PHE A 5 -7.86 8.72 -0.66
C PHE A 5 -9.15 9.39 -0.21
N ASP A 6 -10.22 8.63 0.05
CA ASP A 6 -11.50 9.17 0.53
C ASP A 6 -11.33 9.91 1.86
N CYS A 7 -10.52 9.36 2.77
CA CYS A 7 -10.22 9.99 4.04
C CYS A 7 -9.52 11.34 3.85
N PHE A 8 -8.53 11.43 2.94
CA PHE A 8 -7.85 12.68 2.66
C PHE A 8 -8.74 13.71 1.96
N GLN A 9 -9.64 13.28 1.07
CA GLN A 9 -10.64 14.19 0.49
C GLN A 9 -11.55 14.80 1.55
N HIS A 10 -12.04 13.98 2.49
CA HIS A 10 -12.86 14.48 3.59
C HIS A 10 -12.10 15.48 4.47
N ALA A 11 -10.81 15.21 4.76
CA ALA A 11 -9.97 16.14 5.48
C ALA A 11 -9.85 17.49 4.75
N ALA A 12 -9.55 17.48 3.45
CA ALA A 12 -9.44 18.69 2.64
C ALA A 12 -10.75 19.48 2.61
N LYS A 13 -11.90 18.80 2.49
CA LYS A 13 -13.22 19.45 2.54
C LYS A 13 -13.47 20.12 3.89
N CYS A 14 -13.10 19.48 5.00
CA CYS A 14 -13.21 20.08 6.32
C CYS A 14 -12.34 21.35 6.45
N GLU A 15 -11.13 21.35 5.90
CA GLU A 15 -10.25 22.54 5.90
C GLU A 15 -10.79 23.67 5.05
N GLN A 16 -11.34 23.36 3.87
CA GLN A 16 -11.98 24.36 3.04
C GLN A 16 -13.16 25.00 3.77
N LEU A 17 -14.02 24.20 4.41
CA LEU A 17 -15.12 24.72 5.22
C LEU A 17 -14.63 25.57 6.40
N ALA A 18 -13.54 25.14 7.06
CA ALA A 18 -12.94 25.88 8.17
C ALA A 18 -12.43 27.26 7.73
N SER A 19 -11.85 27.34 6.53
CA SER A 19 -11.36 28.60 5.96
C SER A 19 -12.47 29.62 5.70
N THR A 20 -13.68 29.14 5.41
CA THR A 20 -14.87 29.98 5.17
C THR A 20 -15.74 30.20 6.42
N ALA A 21 -15.40 29.55 7.54
CA ALA A 21 -16.20 29.62 8.76
C ALA A 21 -16.07 30.99 9.44
N THR A 22 -17.21 31.61 9.72
CA THR A 22 -17.29 32.96 10.33
C THR A 22 -17.15 32.96 11.84
N ASN A 23 -17.28 31.80 12.49
CA ASN A 23 -17.12 31.69 13.94
C ASN A 23 -15.97 30.72 14.30
N ASP A 24 -15.28 31.03 15.40
CA ASP A 24 -14.07 30.31 15.82
C ASP A 24 -14.36 28.89 16.33
N ALA A 25 -15.53 28.66 16.93
CA ALA A 25 -15.93 27.34 17.43
C ALA A 25 -16.09 26.33 16.28
N SER A 26 -16.82 26.71 15.23
CA SER A 26 -16.98 25.93 14.00
C SER A 26 -15.64 25.74 13.29
N ARG A 27 -14.80 26.80 13.20
CA ARG A 27 -13.47 26.68 12.60
C ARG A 27 -12.60 25.64 13.32
N THR A 28 -12.56 25.72 14.65
CA THR A 28 -11.82 24.78 15.51
C THR A 28 -12.35 23.35 15.34
N THR A 29 -13.67 23.19 15.33
CA THR A 29 -14.32 21.88 15.16
C THR A 29 -14.01 21.27 13.80
N LEU A 30 -14.03 22.08 12.73
CA LEU A 30 -13.71 21.63 11.37
C LEU A 30 -12.23 21.27 11.21
N PHE A 31 -11.31 22.02 11.81
CA PHE A 31 -9.90 21.64 11.83
C PHE A 31 -9.65 20.35 12.63
N ALA A 32 -10.31 20.17 13.77
CA ALA A 32 -10.23 18.92 14.53
C ALA A 32 -10.75 17.72 13.72
N ALA A 33 -11.87 17.90 13.01
CA ALA A 33 -12.41 16.90 12.10
C ALA A 33 -11.44 16.58 10.95
N ALA A 34 -10.82 17.60 10.34
CA ALA A 34 -9.82 17.43 9.30
C ALA A 34 -8.61 16.61 9.79
N ALA A 35 -8.09 16.93 10.98
CA ALA A 35 -7.00 16.19 11.60
C ALA A 35 -7.38 14.73 11.87
N HIS A 36 -8.60 14.49 12.34
CA HIS A 36 -9.12 13.13 12.54
C HIS A 36 -9.18 12.35 11.21
N TRP A 37 -9.71 12.96 10.14
CA TRP A 37 -9.75 12.33 8.81
C TRP A 37 -8.36 12.03 8.25
N ARG A 38 -7.37 12.90 8.46
CA ARG A 38 -5.98 12.60 8.07
C ARG A 38 -5.40 11.40 8.82
N LYS A 39 -5.69 11.29 10.13
CA LYS A 39 -5.26 10.13 10.94
C LYS A 39 -5.85 8.84 10.38
N LEU A 40 -7.14 8.85 10.04
CA LEU A 40 -7.81 7.71 9.40
C LEU A 40 -7.22 7.39 8.02
N GLY A 41 -6.94 8.40 7.19
CA GLY A 41 -6.31 8.22 5.88
C GLY A 41 -4.92 7.60 5.97
N ASN A 42 -4.11 8.03 6.94
CA ASN A 42 -2.81 7.43 7.20
C ASN A 42 -2.92 5.96 7.65
N ALA A 43 -3.88 5.65 8.53
CA ALA A 43 -4.13 4.27 8.95
C ALA A 43 -4.58 3.37 7.79
N ALA A 44 -5.47 3.88 6.93
CA ALA A 44 -5.90 3.20 5.71
C ALA A 44 -4.73 2.97 4.74
N LYS A 45 -3.89 3.98 4.52
CA LYS A 45 -2.71 3.89 3.64
C LYS A 45 -1.71 2.82 4.11
N VAL A 46 -1.52 2.69 5.43
CA VAL A 46 -0.64 1.65 6.00
C VAL A 46 -1.26 0.26 5.79
N ARG A 47 -2.57 0.12 5.93
CA ARG A 47 -3.27 -1.15 5.66
C ARG A 47 -3.21 -1.53 4.18
N GLU A 48 -3.50 -0.61 3.27
CA GLU A 48 -3.44 -0.82 1.83
C GLU A 48 -2.05 -1.30 1.40
N ARG A 49 -0.97 -0.65 1.85
CA ARG A 49 0.41 -1.11 1.56
C ARG A 49 0.72 -2.51 2.09
N ARG A 50 0.19 -2.86 3.27
CA ARG A 50 0.38 -4.22 3.83
C ARG A 50 -0.33 -5.23 2.95
N GLU A 51 -1.58 -4.95 2.56
CA GLU A 51 -2.37 -5.79 1.67
C GLU A 51 -1.66 -5.98 0.31
N GLU A 52 -1.14 -4.91 -0.29
CA GLU A 52 -0.32 -4.98 -1.52
C GLU A 52 0.94 -5.86 -1.34
N SER A 53 1.60 -5.76 -0.19
CA SER A 53 2.81 -6.55 0.10
C SER A 53 2.49 -8.04 0.25
N TYR A 54 1.35 -8.36 0.88
CA TYR A 54 0.88 -9.75 0.99
C TYR A 54 0.50 -10.32 -0.37
N ASP A 55 -0.20 -9.53 -1.20
CA ASP A 55 -0.60 -9.97 -2.54
C ASP A 55 0.64 -10.23 -3.42
N LEU A 56 1.64 -9.35 -3.38
CA LEU A 56 2.91 -9.56 -4.07
C LEU A 56 3.64 -10.81 -3.57
N ALA A 57 3.72 -11.01 -2.26
CA ALA A 57 4.36 -12.20 -1.69
C ALA A 57 3.64 -13.49 -2.12
N GLN A 58 2.30 -13.47 -2.15
CA GLN A 58 1.49 -14.59 -2.60
C GLN A 58 1.69 -14.87 -4.10
N ALA A 59 1.78 -13.83 -4.93
CA ALA A 59 2.06 -13.95 -6.35
C ALA A 59 3.44 -14.59 -6.60
N LEU A 60 4.48 -14.20 -5.84
CA LEU A 60 5.82 -14.79 -5.92
C LEU A 60 5.85 -16.28 -5.57
N ILE A 61 5.07 -16.70 -4.57
CA ILE A 61 4.93 -18.13 -4.21
C ILE A 61 4.26 -18.91 -5.35
N ASN A 62 3.26 -18.31 -5.99
CA ASN A 62 2.48 -18.92 -7.06
C ASN A 62 3.16 -18.86 -8.44
N LEU A 63 4.34 -18.22 -8.56
CA LEU A 63 5.09 -18.22 -9.81
C LEU A 63 5.55 -19.65 -10.16
N PRO A 64 5.31 -20.12 -11.39
CA PRO A 64 5.82 -21.42 -11.83
C PRO A 64 7.35 -21.40 -11.79
N ARG A 65 7.94 -22.27 -10.97
CA ARG A 65 9.40 -22.35 -10.82
C ARG A 65 10.02 -22.64 -12.19
N PRO A 66 11.07 -21.88 -12.59
CA PRO A 66 11.80 -22.21 -13.81
C PRO A 66 12.36 -23.62 -13.68
N ARG A 67 12.03 -24.47 -14.66
CA ARG A 67 12.59 -25.83 -14.72
C ARG A 67 14.11 -25.72 -14.79
N PRO A 68 14.86 -26.46 -13.96
CA PRO A 68 16.31 -26.47 -14.05
C PRO A 68 16.68 -26.90 -15.48
N LYS A 69 17.45 -26.06 -16.17
CA LYS A 69 18.08 -26.45 -17.44
C LYS A 69 19.00 -27.61 -17.08
N LYS A 70 18.70 -28.80 -17.57
CA LYS A 70 19.63 -29.94 -17.52
C LYS A 70 20.89 -29.48 -18.24
N HIS A 71 21.92 -29.07 -17.50
CA HIS A 71 23.26 -28.98 -18.06
C HIS A 71 23.61 -30.39 -18.55
N PRO A 72 24.09 -30.56 -19.79
CA PRO A 72 24.67 -31.82 -20.19
C PRO A 72 25.81 -32.11 -19.21
N LEU A 73 25.72 -33.22 -18.47
CA LEU A 73 26.89 -33.76 -17.79
C LEU A 73 27.93 -33.99 -18.87
N LEU A 74 29.04 -33.26 -18.79
CA LEU A 74 30.26 -33.63 -19.50
C LEU A 74 30.71 -34.97 -18.91
N ASP A 75 30.39 -36.07 -19.60
CA ASP A 75 31.07 -37.35 -19.38
C ASP A 75 32.56 -37.14 -19.69
N PRO A 76 33.49 -37.30 -18.71
CA PRO A 76 34.86 -37.52 -19.05
C PRO A 76 34.93 -38.92 -19.66
N GLN A 77 34.98 -38.96 -20.99
CA GLN A 77 35.32 -40.14 -21.77
C GLN A 77 36.56 -40.82 -21.17
N ARG A 78 36.31 -41.97 -20.57
CA ARG A 78 37.11 -43.19 -20.59
C ARG A 78 38.33 -43.09 -21.52
N SER A 79 39.49 -42.76 -20.96
CA SER A 79 40.77 -43.11 -21.59
C SER A 79 40.95 -44.62 -21.47
N SER A 80 40.81 -45.30 -22.60
CA SER A 80 41.41 -46.62 -22.82
C SER A 80 42.89 -46.44 -23.10
N GLU A 81 43.75 -47.06 -22.30
CA GLU A 81 44.87 -47.94 -22.67
C GLU A 81 45.68 -48.32 -21.43
#